data_AF-Q2Y7F3-F1
#
_entry.id   AF-Q2Y7F3-F1
#
_cell.length_a   1.000
_cell.length_b   1.000
_cell.length_c   1.000
_cell.angle_alpha   90.00
_cell.angle_beta   90.00
_cell.angle_gamma   90.00
#
_symmetry.space_group_name_H-M   'P 1'
#
loop_
_entity.id
_entity.type
_entity.pdbx_description
1 polymer ?
#
loop_
_entity_poly.entity_id
_entity_poly.type
_entity_poly.pdbx_seq_one_letter_code
_entity_poly.pdbx_strand_id
1 'polypeptide(L)' 'MASLAEMERELTIERTHTGLEVARQLGRKGGRKRQMTDSKIASAKKLLTNGVPPRDVARNLGVSIPTLYRWIPASEQP' A
#
# COMPACT_ATOMS: atom_id res chain seq x y z
N MET A 1 17.24 -32.94 21.29
CA MET A 1 16.21 -31.93 21.60
C MET A 1 15.98 -30.91 20.48
N ALA A 2 16.92 -30.67 19.56
CA ALA A 2 16.73 -29.74 18.45
C ALA A 2 15.63 -30.15 17.44
N SER A 3 15.51 -31.45 17.13
CA SER A 3 14.53 -31.97 16.16
C SER A 3 13.07 -31.75 16.54
N LEU A 4 12.74 -31.77 17.83
CA LEU A 4 11.38 -31.50 18.31
C LEU A 4 11.03 -30.01 18.21
N ALA A 5 12.00 -29.13 18.50
CA ALA A 5 11.80 -27.69 18.39
C ALA A 5 11.59 -27.24 16.92
N GLU A 6 12.27 -27.89 15.98
CA GLU A 6 12.08 -27.66 14.54
C GLU A 6 10.68 -28.09 14.08
N MET A 7 10.23 -29.28 14.50
CA MET A 7 8.89 -29.80 14.22
C MET A 7 7.77 -28.86 14.73
N GLU A 8 7.89 -28.35 15.96
CA GLU A 8 6.91 -27.42 16.54
C GLU A 8 6.87 -26.07 15.80
N ARG A 9 8.04 -25.61 15.34
CA ARG A 9 8.15 -24.39 14.54
C ARG A 9 7.47 -24.56 13.19
N GLU A 10 7.72 -25.68 12.50
CA GLU A 10 7.08 -26.00 11.22
C GLU A 10 5.56 -26.05 11.36
N LEU A 11 5.04 -26.73 12.37
CA LEU A 11 3.60 -26.80 12.63
C LEU A 11 2.98 -25.41 12.88
N THR A 12 3.71 -24.53 13.56
CA THR A 12 3.26 -23.15 13.81
C THR A 12 3.23 -22.35 12.50
N ILE A 13 4.27 -22.48 11.67
CA ILE A 13 4.34 -21.84 10.36
C ILE A 13 3.17 -22.29 9.48
N GLU A 14 2.94 -23.60 9.36
CA GLU A 14 1.82 -24.16 8.59
C GLU A 14 0.48 -23.58 9.03
N ARG A 15 0.20 -23.59 10.35
CA ARG A 15 -1.04 -23.03 10.91
C ARG A 15 -1.21 -21.55 10.56
N THR A 16 -0.13 -20.76 10.63
CA THR A 16 -0.20 -19.34 10.26
C THR A 16 -0.49 -19.15 8.78
N HIS A 17 0.09 -19.97 7.90
CA HIS A 17 -0.18 -19.92 6.46
C HIS A 17 -1.62 -20.28 6.15
N THR A 18 -2.14 -21.39 6.70
CA THR A 18 -3.55 -21.77 6.53
C THR A 18 -4.49 -20.66 7.01
N GLY A 19 -4.21 -20.04 8.16
CA GLY A 19 -5.00 -18.91 8.66
C GLY A 19 -4.95 -17.68 7.75
N LEU A 20 -3.78 -17.35 7.21
CA LEU A 20 -3.62 -16.25 6.25
C LEU A 20 -4.34 -16.51 4.93
N GLU A 21 -4.37 -17.75 4.46
CA GLU A 21 -5.09 -18.16 3.25
C GLU A 21 -6.60 -18.01 3.43
N VAL A 22 -7.15 -18.53 4.53
CA VAL A 22 -8.58 -18.34 4.88
C VAL A 22 -8.92 -16.86 4.96
N ALA A 23 -8.10 -16.06 5.64
CA ALA A 23 -8.34 -14.62 5.72
C ALA A 23 -8.29 -13.93 4.35
N ARG A 24 -7.37 -14.35 3.46
CA ARG A 24 -7.29 -13.83 2.08
C ARG A 24 -8.53 -14.21 1.27
N GLN A 25 -9.05 -15.42 1.41
CA GLN A 25 -10.30 -15.86 0.76
C GLN A 25 -11.50 -15.03 1.22
N LEU A 26 -11.53 -14.62 2.49
CA LEU A 26 -12.53 -13.70 3.04
C LEU A 26 -12.32 -12.23 2.62
N GLY A 27 -11.37 -11.95 1.71
CA GLY A 27 -11.12 -10.61 1.16
C GLY A 27 -10.11 -9.77 1.95
N ARG A 28 -9.46 -10.31 2.98
CA ARG A 28 -8.40 -9.59 3.70
C ARG A 28 -7.16 -9.48 2.81
N LYS A 29 -6.86 -8.26 2.35
CA LYS A 29 -5.68 -7.98 1.52
C LYS A 29 -4.33 -8.13 2.25
N GLY A 30 -4.29 -7.83 3.55
CA GLY A 30 -3.06 -7.82 4.35
C GLY A 30 -2.09 -6.67 4.01
N GLY A 31 -0.91 -6.68 4.63
CA GLY A 31 0.17 -5.71 4.38
C GLY A 31 -0.07 -4.28 4.90
N ARG A 32 0.84 -3.36 4.55
CA ARG A 32 0.74 -1.94 4.93
C ARG A 32 -0.42 -1.27 4.18
N LYS A 33 -1.29 -0.57 4.92
CA LYS A 33 -2.40 0.20 4.34
C LYS A 33 -1.87 1.25 3.35
N ARG A 34 -2.58 1.42 2.23
CA ARG A 34 -2.27 2.44 1.22
C ARG A 34 -2.49 3.83 1.83
N GLN A 35 -1.51 4.73 1.69
CA GLN A 35 -1.63 6.12 2.13
C GLN A 35 -2.39 7.01 1.13
N MET A 36 -2.43 6.59 -0.14
CA MET A 36 -3.19 7.24 -1.20
C MET A 36 -4.57 6.61 -1.28
N THR A 37 -5.59 7.45 -1.28
CA THR A 37 -7.00 7.09 -1.44
C THR A 37 -7.56 7.76 -2.69
N ASP A 38 -8.69 7.28 -3.20
CA ASP A 38 -9.28 7.83 -4.43
C ASP A 38 -9.63 9.32 -4.28
N SER A 39 -10.05 9.74 -3.08
CA SER A 39 -10.24 11.15 -2.74
C SER A 39 -8.94 11.96 -2.88
N LYS A 40 -7.80 11.44 -2.37
CA LYS A 40 -6.51 12.11 -2.54
C LYS A 40 -6.07 12.18 -4.00
N ILE A 41 -6.39 11.17 -4.81
CA ILE A 41 -6.08 11.16 -6.24
C ILE A 41 -6.89 12.23 -6.96
N ALA A 42 -8.19 12.33 -6.68
CA ALA A 42 -9.04 13.37 -7.24
C ALA A 42 -8.56 14.77 -6.84
N SER A 43 -8.21 14.99 -5.58
CA SER A 43 -7.65 16.27 -5.12
C SER A 43 -6.29 16.59 -5.76
N ALA A 44 -5.41 15.60 -5.89
CA ALA A 44 -4.13 15.76 -6.55
C ALA A 44 -4.29 16.19 -8.01
N LYS A 45 -5.18 15.53 -8.77
CA LYS A 45 -5.46 15.88 -10.17
C LYS A 45 -5.96 17.33 -10.29
N LYS A 46 -6.89 17.76 -9.44
CA LYS A 46 -7.40 19.15 -9.42
C LYS A 46 -6.30 20.18 -9.11
N LEU A 47 -5.41 19.88 -8.17
CA LEU A 47 -4.32 20.80 -7.82
C LEU A 47 -3.29 20.90 -8.95
N LEU A 48 -2.99 19.78 -9.63
CA LEU A 48 -2.11 19.77 -10.78
C LEU A 48 -2.70 20.53 -11.98
N THR A 49 -3.99 20.35 -12.28
CA THR A 49 -4.67 21.13 -13.35
C THR A 49 -4.70 22.63 -13.07
N ASN A 50 -4.70 23.02 -11.79
CA ASN A 50 -4.65 24.42 -11.38
C ASN A 50 -3.22 25.01 -11.42
N GLY A 51 -2.23 24.25 -11.91
CA GLY A 51 -0.85 24.70 -12.04
C GLY A 51 -0.02 24.66 -10.75
N VAL A 52 -0.51 23.99 -9.69
CA VAL A 52 0.26 23.87 -8.44
C VAL A 52 1.46 22.93 -8.65
N PRO A 53 2.68 23.30 -8.24
CA PRO A 53 3.85 22.44 -8.37
C PRO A 53 3.66 21.07 -7.69
N PRO A 54 4.09 19.95 -8.32
CA PRO A 54 3.92 18.61 -7.76
C PRO A 54 4.50 18.41 -6.36
N ARG A 55 5.57 19.15 -6.02
CA ARG A 55 6.19 19.14 -4.69
C ARG A 55 5.24 19.64 -3.61
N ASP A 56 4.47 20.68 -3.90
CA ASP A 56 3.55 21.28 -2.94
C ASP A 56 2.25 20.48 -2.87
N VAL A 57 1.80 19.91 -3.99
CA VAL A 57 0.70 18.93 -4.00
C VAL A 57 1.02 17.72 -3.11
N ALA A 58 2.22 17.14 -3.24
CA ALA A 58 2.65 16.02 -2.43
C ALA A 58 2.70 16.36 -0.93
N ARG A 59 3.22 17.54 -0.59
CA ARG A 59 3.27 18.06 0.79
C ARG A 59 1.87 18.24 1.38
N ASN A 60 0.96 18.85 0.62
CA ASN A 60 -0.42 19.10 1.05
C ASN A 60 -1.19 17.79 1.31
N LEU A 61 -0.92 16.75 0.52
CA LEU A 61 -1.55 15.43 0.67
C LEU A 61 -0.85 14.52 1.69
N GLY A 62 0.27 14.97 2.26
CA GLY A 62 1.07 14.23 3.22
C GLY A 62 1.73 12.98 2.63
N VAL A 63 2.08 13.01 1.34
CA VAL A 63 2.73 11.89 0.63
C VAL A 63 4.06 12.33 0.05
N SER A 64 4.96 11.38 -0.20
CA SER A 64 6.22 11.68 -0.88
C SER A 64 6.00 11.96 -2.38
N ILE A 65 6.89 12.74 -3.01
CA ILE A 65 6.84 13.01 -4.46
C ILE A 65 6.83 11.71 -5.30
N PRO A 66 7.65 10.69 -5.00
CA PRO A 66 7.58 9.41 -5.74
C PRO A 66 6.24 8.70 -5.54
N THR A 67 5.62 8.84 -4.36
CA THR A 67 4.27 8.30 -4.14
C THR A 67 3.26 9.01 -5.02
N LEU A 68 3.32 10.34 -5.15
CA LEU A 68 2.45 11.10 -6.04
C LEU A 68 2.60 10.61 -7.49
N TYR A 69 3.82 10.54 -8.03
CA TYR A 69 4.06 10.10 -9.41
C TYR A 69 3.70 8.65 -9.69
N ARG A 70 3.81 7.76 -8.70
CA ARG A 70 3.36 6.36 -8.84
C ARG A 70 1.85 6.26 -9.11
N TRP A 71 1.07 7.22 -8.63
CA TRP A 71 -0.39 7.25 -8.82
C TRP A 71 -0.84 8.18 -9.94
N ILE A 72 -0.07 9.22 -10.25
CA ILE A 72 -0.32 10.18 -11.33
C ILE A 72 0.99 10.36 -12.10
N PRO A 73 1.24 9.55 -13.13
CA PRO A 73 2.44 9.65 -13.95
C PRO A 73 2.56 11.04 -14.58
N ALA A 74 3.79 11.54 -14.74
CA ALA A 74 4.03 12.83 -15.40
C ALA A 74 3.52 12.86 -16.85
N SER A 75 3.46 11.70 -17.52
CA SER A 75 2.93 11.54 -18.88
C SER A 75 1.42 11.69 -18.99
N GLU A 76 0.68 11.54 -17.88
CA GLU A 76 -0.78 11.67 -17.82
C GLU A 76 -1.21 13.04 -17.25
N GLN A 77 -0.27 13.98 -17.11
CA GLN A 77 -0.60 15.34 -16.73
C GLN A 77 -1.30 16.03 -17.91
N PRO A 78 -2.50 16.59 -17.70
CA PRO A 78 -3.17 17.41 -18.71
C PRO A 78 -2.45 18.75 -18.93
#